data_AF-A0A2R6W9A3-F1
#
_entry.id   AF-A0A2R6W9A3-F1
#
_cell.length_a   1.000
_cell.length_b   1.000
_cell.length_c   1.000
_cell.angle_alpha   90.00
_cell.angle_beta   90.00
_cell.angle_gamma   90.00
#
_symmetry.space_group_name_H-M   'P 1'
#
loop_
_entity.id
_entity.type
_entity.pdbx_description
1 polymer ?
#
loop_
_entity_poly.entity_id
_entity_poly.type
_entity_poly.pdbx_seq_one_letter_code
_entity_poly.pdbx_strand_id
1 'polypeptide(L)'
;MNSGKRWIVGRLEDGARANKPRARARARGRANPRLRQILSSCLFCFAPNERPVRERETPSGSGMAMAACRATTRLAIVGDVHDAWDPVVDARALDLLQPDLVLFTGDFGNKNVDVVSSISTLNFPKAAILGNHDCWFPSGSPEHTRSCNLERDPIQVQLDLLGNSHVGYKRLDFPQLKISVVGGRPGSWGGLHMHNKTKRFFGASNMDQSSDLISKAALGAPEDNFLLLLAHNGPTGLGSKYNDICGKDWDLRGGDHGDRDLRNAISQVKKKRKVPLVVFGHMHKGLQFGVSERNMIVVGEDKSVYLNAAVVPRIRKVSSSNADEVSLETQLANSNLYECYEAEPLPSEIPSERNFTLVEMEDGELKKISEVWIKVDESQASIGEETQLYPRARTV
;
A
#
# COMPACT_ATOMS: atom_id res chain seq x y z
N MET A 1 49.35 -5.47 -47.42
CA MET A 1 50.07 -4.41 -48.16
C MET A 1 49.06 -3.34 -48.54
N ASN A 2 49.28 -2.04 -48.50
CA ASN A 2 50.08 -1.18 -47.62
C ASN A 2 49.46 0.23 -47.80
N SER A 3 49.19 0.94 -46.71
CA SER A 3 48.97 2.41 -46.53
C SER A 3 47.82 2.62 -45.54
N GLY A 4 47.94 3.22 -44.36
CA GLY A 4 48.92 4.18 -43.88
C GLY A 4 48.22 5.53 -43.65
N LYS A 5 47.94 5.89 -42.40
CA LYS A 5 47.96 7.27 -41.87
C LYS A 5 47.87 7.25 -40.34
N ARG A 6 48.70 8.09 -39.74
CA ARG A 6 49.16 8.17 -38.34
C ARG A 6 49.10 9.63 -37.93
N TRP A 7 48.55 9.96 -36.75
CA TRP A 7 48.75 11.22 -35.99
C TRP A 7 48.38 10.88 -34.53
N ILE A 8 49.32 10.74 -33.57
CA ILE A 8 50.13 11.70 -32.79
C ILE A 8 49.31 12.63 -31.85
N VAL A 9 49.33 12.23 -30.57
CA VAL A 9 49.58 12.95 -29.29
C VAL A 9 49.13 14.42 -29.13
N GLY A 10 48.38 14.66 -28.05
CA GLY A 10 48.28 15.95 -27.35
C GLY A 10 47.77 15.77 -25.91
N ARG A 11 48.67 15.93 -24.94
CA ARG A 11 48.43 15.96 -23.49
C ARG A 11 48.27 17.43 -23.07
N LEU A 12 47.24 17.78 -22.28
CA LEU A 12 47.20 19.01 -21.48
C LEU A 12 46.52 18.72 -20.14
N GLU A 13 47.29 18.90 -19.07
CA GLU A 13 46.86 18.99 -17.68
C GLU A 13 46.50 20.45 -17.31
N ASP A 14 45.78 20.54 -16.19
CA ASP A 14 45.66 21.65 -15.23
C ASP A 14 44.85 22.92 -15.53
N GLY A 15 43.83 23.09 -14.68
CA GLY A 15 43.74 24.28 -13.82
C GLY A 15 42.65 25.30 -14.14
N ALA A 16 41.54 25.28 -13.39
CA ALA A 16 40.95 26.48 -12.81
C ALA A 16 39.76 26.16 -11.90
N ARG A 17 39.96 26.35 -10.59
CA ARG A 17 38.89 26.58 -9.61
C ARG A 17 38.09 27.81 -10.01
N ALA A 18 36.77 27.69 -10.12
CA ALA A 18 35.86 28.83 -10.11
C ALA A 18 34.97 28.76 -8.86
N ASN A 19 35.34 29.60 -7.88
CA ASN A 19 34.51 29.97 -6.73
C ASN A 19 33.18 30.55 -7.22
N LYS A 20 32.04 29.99 -6.78
CA LYS A 20 30.75 30.69 -6.82
C LYS A 20 30.43 31.25 -5.42
N PRO A 21 30.04 32.52 -5.31
CA PRO A 21 29.92 33.21 -4.03
C PRO A 21 28.66 32.82 -3.26
N ARG A 22 28.82 32.67 -1.93
CA ARG A 22 27.74 32.62 -0.94
C ARG A 22 27.09 34.00 -0.84
N ALA A 23 25.86 34.14 -1.33
CA ALA A 23 24.99 35.26 -1.00
C ALA A 23 24.05 34.85 0.14
N ARG A 24 24.36 35.34 1.35
CA ARG A 24 23.43 35.37 2.49
C ARG A 24 22.46 36.54 2.27
N ALA A 25 21.23 36.25 1.88
CA ALA A 25 20.14 37.21 1.99
C ALA A 25 19.31 36.90 3.25
N ARG A 26 19.44 37.77 4.25
CA ARG A 26 18.57 37.81 5.44
C ARG A 26 17.20 38.33 5.01
N ALA A 27 16.19 37.47 4.96
CA ALA A 27 14.80 37.91 4.97
C ALA A 27 14.31 37.98 6.43
N ARG A 28 14.15 39.21 6.93
CA ARG A 28 13.42 39.49 8.17
C ARG A 28 11.93 39.44 7.85
N GLY A 29 11.30 38.29 8.11
CA GLY A 29 9.84 38.16 8.14
C GLY A 29 9.34 38.24 9.58
N ARG A 30 8.49 39.22 9.87
CA ARG A 30 7.90 39.49 11.19
C ARG A 30 7.07 38.29 11.67
N ALA A 31 7.32 37.86 12.90
CA ALA A 31 6.47 36.92 13.63
C ALA A 31 5.09 37.56 13.91
N ASN A 32 4.03 36.84 13.59
CA ASN A 32 2.65 37.16 13.96
C ASN A 32 2.36 36.54 15.34
N PRO A 33 2.11 37.31 16.42
CA PRO A 33 2.03 36.76 17.77
C PRO A 33 0.58 36.47 18.14
N ARG A 34 0.05 35.29 17.79
CA ARG A 34 -1.18 34.74 18.39
C ARG A 34 -1.15 33.21 18.42
N LEU A 35 -0.40 32.65 19.35
CA LEU A 35 -0.63 31.30 19.90
C LEU A 35 0.18 31.18 21.20
N ARG A 36 -0.42 31.64 22.30
CA ARG A 36 -0.04 31.34 23.68
C ARG A 36 -1.32 31.09 24.46
N GLN A 37 -1.28 30.08 25.34
CA GLN A 37 -2.38 29.41 26.05
C GLN A 37 -3.06 28.37 25.14
N ILE A 38 -3.00 27.06 25.42
CA ILE A 38 -3.35 26.40 26.68
C ILE A 38 -2.43 25.16 26.87
N LEU A 39 -1.55 25.19 27.86
CA LEU A 39 -0.95 24.00 28.47
C LEU A 39 -0.78 24.29 29.96
N SER A 40 -1.82 24.02 30.73
CA SER A 40 -1.71 23.76 32.17
C SER A 40 -3.00 23.11 32.64
N SER A 41 -2.88 22.24 33.64
CA SER A 41 -3.92 21.47 34.34
C SER A 41 -4.41 20.19 33.65
N CYS A 42 -3.87 19.06 34.11
CA CYS A 42 -4.64 17.91 34.60
C CYS A 42 -3.67 16.85 35.15
N LEU A 43 -3.09 17.13 36.33
CA LEU A 43 -2.70 16.08 37.27
C LEU A 43 -3.90 15.89 38.19
N PHE A 44 -4.70 14.86 37.98
CA PHE A 44 -5.59 14.34 39.02
C PHE A 44 -5.73 12.81 38.90
N CYS A 45 -5.25 12.17 39.95
CA CYS A 45 -5.51 10.84 40.49
C CYS A 45 -6.57 9.97 39.78
N PHE A 46 -6.15 8.80 39.30
CA PHE A 46 -7.03 7.66 39.09
C PHE A 46 -7.02 6.77 40.34
N ALA A 47 -8.17 6.68 41.01
CA ALA A 47 -8.52 5.60 41.93
C ALA A 47 -9.63 4.75 41.28
N PRO A 48 -9.64 3.43 41.45
CA PRO A 48 -10.62 2.55 40.82
C PRO A 48 -11.97 2.65 41.55
N ASN A 49 -13.04 2.87 40.80
CA ASN A 49 -14.41 2.85 41.33
C ASN A 49 -15.07 1.54 40.89
N GLU A 50 -15.09 0.56 41.78
CA GLU A 50 -15.93 -0.64 41.64
C GLU A 50 -17.40 -0.26 41.81
N ARG A 51 -18.26 -0.70 40.89
CA ARG A 51 -19.71 -0.74 41.10
C ARG A 51 -20.27 -2.09 40.65
N PRO A 52 -21.33 -2.57 41.34
CA PRO A 52 -21.65 -3.97 41.38
C PRO A 52 -22.46 -4.44 40.16
N VAL A 53 -22.18 -5.68 39.76
CA VAL A 53 -22.92 -6.47 38.78
C VAL A 53 -24.34 -6.69 39.29
N ARG A 54 -25.33 -6.33 38.47
CA ARG A 54 -26.75 -6.63 38.73
C ARG A 54 -27.12 -7.83 37.88
N GLU A 55 -27.26 -8.98 38.53
CA GLU A 55 -27.81 -10.20 37.92
C GLU A 55 -29.18 -9.91 37.31
N ARG A 56 -29.39 -10.36 36.07
CA ARG A 56 -30.69 -10.32 35.41
C ARG A 56 -31.04 -11.75 34.99
N GLU A 57 -32.18 -12.19 35.52
CA GLU A 57 -32.74 -13.53 35.42
C GLU A 57 -32.94 -13.98 33.96
N THR A 58 -32.63 -15.25 33.70
CA THR A 58 -32.88 -15.94 32.44
C THR A 58 -34.35 -16.39 32.34
N PRO A 59 -35.08 -16.11 31.26
CA PRO A 59 -36.27 -16.86 30.93
C PRO A 59 -35.89 -18.13 30.16
N SER A 60 -36.27 -19.27 30.72
CA SER A 60 -36.34 -20.56 30.03
C SER A 60 -37.40 -20.52 28.94
N GLY A 61 -37.11 -20.98 27.72
CA GLY A 61 -38.18 -21.30 26.76
C GLY A 61 -37.79 -21.34 25.28
N SER A 62 -37.84 -22.56 24.75
CA SER A 62 -37.95 -22.94 23.33
C SER A 62 -36.70 -22.76 22.44
N GLY A 63 -36.20 -23.92 21.99
CA GLY A 63 -35.20 -23.99 20.93
C GLY A 63 -35.80 -23.54 19.60
N MET A 64 -35.55 -22.29 19.23
CA MET A 64 -35.42 -21.93 17.83
C MET A 64 -34.03 -22.39 17.40
N ALA A 65 -33.97 -23.35 16.48
CA ALA A 65 -32.79 -23.54 15.67
C ALA A 65 -32.53 -22.22 14.96
N MET A 66 -31.61 -21.41 15.50
CA MET A 66 -31.05 -20.27 14.80
C MET A 66 -30.43 -20.85 13.54
N ALA A 67 -31.07 -20.64 12.39
CA ALA A 67 -30.40 -20.79 11.12
C ALA A 67 -29.13 -19.92 11.26
N ALA A 68 -27.96 -20.57 11.33
CA ALA A 68 -26.71 -19.86 11.46
C ALA A 68 -26.61 -18.92 10.26
N CYS A 69 -26.80 -17.63 10.51
CA CYS A 69 -26.52 -16.62 9.51
C CYS A 69 -25.04 -16.78 9.15
N ARG A 70 -24.78 -17.04 7.87
CA ARG A 70 -23.43 -17.23 7.36
C ARG A 70 -22.67 -15.93 7.59
N ALA A 71 -21.56 -16.02 8.31
CA ALA A 71 -20.79 -14.83 8.64
C ALA A 71 -20.09 -14.36 7.36
N THR A 72 -20.61 -13.29 6.77
CA THR A 72 -19.96 -12.59 5.66
C THR A 72 -18.89 -11.67 6.23
N THR A 73 -17.68 -11.72 5.67
CA THR A 73 -16.59 -10.82 6.02
C THR A 73 -16.12 -10.06 4.79
N ARG A 74 -16.01 -8.74 4.90
CA ARG A 74 -15.61 -7.84 3.82
C ARG A 74 -14.28 -7.18 4.15
N LEU A 75 -13.33 -7.27 3.22
CA LEU A 75 -12.06 -6.56 3.29
C LEU A 75 -12.05 -5.45 2.23
N ALA A 76 -11.58 -4.27 2.59
CA ALA A 76 -11.24 -3.23 1.63
C ALA A 76 -9.72 -3.11 1.53
N ILE A 77 -9.19 -3.19 0.32
CA ILE A 77 -7.75 -3.08 0.05
C ILE A 77 -7.49 -1.75 -0.66
N VAL A 78 -6.55 -0.99 -0.12
CA VAL A 78 -6.04 0.25 -0.69
C VAL A 78 -4.61 -0.01 -1.20
N GLY A 79 -4.46 0.02 -2.51
CA GLY A 79 -3.15 -0.12 -3.15
C GLY A 79 -2.46 1.21 -3.40
N ASP A 80 -1.15 1.25 -3.18
CA ASP A 80 -0.18 2.20 -3.74
C ASP A 80 -0.69 3.65 -3.75
N VAL A 81 -0.75 4.23 -2.56
CA VAL A 81 -1.48 5.48 -2.28
C VAL A 81 -0.85 6.69 -2.98
N HIS A 82 0.47 6.79 -3.03
CA HIS A 82 1.22 7.88 -3.67
C HIS A 82 0.67 9.28 -3.39
N ASP A 83 0.52 9.64 -2.12
CA ASP A 83 -0.05 10.91 -1.64
C ASP A 83 -1.53 11.16 -2.01
N ALA A 84 -2.16 10.26 -2.76
CA ALA A 84 -3.56 10.35 -3.16
C ALA A 84 -4.48 9.78 -2.07
N TRP A 85 -4.42 10.37 -0.87
CA TRP A 85 -5.25 10.03 0.29
C TRP A 85 -5.81 11.28 0.95
N ASP A 86 -7.13 11.31 1.08
CA ASP A 86 -7.83 12.34 1.85
C ASP A 86 -8.59 11.67 3.00
N PRO A 87 -8.26 11.96 4.27
CA PRO A 87 -8.84 11.25 5.40
C PRO A 87 -10.35 11.43 5.55
N VAL A 88 -10.95 12.49 4.99
CA VAL A 88 -12.39 12.72 5.05
C VAL A 88 -13.09 12.02 3.89
N VAL A 89 -12.58 12.21 2.67
CA VAL A 89 -13.18 11.65 1.46
C VAL A 89 -13.02 10.13 1.39
N ASP A 90 -11.83 9.61 1.72
CA ASP A 90 -11.58 8.17 1.73
C ASP A 90 -12.31 7.47 2.89
N ALA A 91 -12.44 8.11 4.06
CA ALA A 91 -13.27 7.57 5.15
C ALA A 91 -14.74 7.47 4.74
N ARG A 92 -15.29 8.47 4.04
CA ARG A 92 -16.67 8.43 3.53
C ARG A 92 -16.88 7.30 2.53
N ALA A 93 -15.91 7.04 1.66
CA ALA A 93 -15.96 5.90 0.76
C ALA A 93 -15.92 4.56 1.52
N LEU A 94 -15.07 4.44 2.54
CA LEU A 94 -15.01 3.26 3.40
C LEU A 94 -16.30 3.06 4.21
N ASP A 95 -16.92 4.14 4.68
CA ASP A 95 -18.22 4.11 5.36
C ASP A 95 -19.32 3.56 4.43
N LEU A 96 -19.32 3.88 3.14
CA LEU A 96 -20.23 3.25 2.18
C LEU A 96 -19.93 1.74 2.03
N LEU A 97 -18.65 1.39 1.95
CA LEU A 97 -18.21 0.02 1.72
C LEU A 97 -18.45 -0.91 2.91
N GLN A 98 -18.49 -0.37 4.13
CA GLN A 98 -18.65 -1.10 5.39
C GLN A 98 -17.68 -2.32 5.49
N PRO A 99 -16.36 -2.14 5.34
CA PRO A 99 -15.42 -3.23 5.50
C PRO A 99 -15.21 -3.59 6.97
N ASP A 100 -15.04 -4.88 7.26
CA ASP A 100 -14.62 -5.39 8.56
C ASP A 100 -13.12 -5.18 8.81
N LEU A 101 -12.32 -5.08 7.74
CA LEU A 101 -10.88 -4.90 7.80
C LEU A 101 -10.36 -4.16 6.56
N VAL A 102 -9.50 -3.17 6.77
CA VAL A 102 -8.83 -2.40 5.71
C VAL A 102 -7.35 -2.82 5.59
N LEU A 103 -6.90 -3.10 4.37
CA LEU A 103 -5.51 -3.49 4.09
C LEU A 103 -4.82 -2.43 3.23
N PHE A 104 -3.58 -2.07 3.57
CA PHE A 104 -2.76 -1.13 2.81
C PHE A 104 -1.49 -1.81 2.31
N THR A 105 -1.25 -1.79 0.99
CA THR A 105 -0.08 -2.45 0.37
C THR A 105 1.19 -1.61 0.41
N GLY A 106 1.12 -0.35 0.85
CA GLY A 106 2.26 0.55 0.98
C GLY A 106 2.32 1.60 -0.12
N ASP A 107 3.51 2.15 -0.34
CA ASP A 107 3.78 3.30 -1.20
C ASP A 107 2.84 4.45 -0.88
N PHE A 108 2.88 4.87 0.39
CA PHE A 108 1.97 5.88 0.94
C PHE A 108 2.15 7.25 0.30
N GLY A 109 3.40 7.68 0.11
CA GLY A 109 3.70 9.03 -0.36
C GLY A 109 5.15 9.43 -0.19
N ASN A 110 6.10 8.59 -0.62
CA ASN A 110 7.52 8.96 -0.57
C ASN A 110 8.03 9.36 0.83
N LYS A 111 7.64 8.60 1.87
CA LYS A 111 7.89 8.92 3.30
C LYS A 111 7.11 10.12 3.85
N ASN A 112 6.01 10.49 3.21
CA ASN A 112 5.09 11.49 3.74
C ASN A 112 4.42 10.96 5.01
N VAL A 113 4.93 11.41 6.16
CA VAL A 113 4.45 11.01 7.48
C VAL A 113 3.04 11.51 7.77
N ASP A 114 2.57 12.56 7.11
CA ASP A 114 1.22 13.10 7.34
C ASP A 114 0.15 12.17 6.76
N VAL A 115 0.41 11.57 5.59
CA VAL A 115 -0.44 10.53 5.00
C VAL A 115 -0.51 9.33 5.93
N VAL A 116 0.65 8.83 6.39
CA VAL A 116 0.71 7.69 7.32
C VAL A 116 0.04 7.99 8.65
N SER A 117 0.21 9.21 9.18
CA SER A 117 -0.47 9.68 10.38
C SER A 117 -1.99 9.62 10.20
N SER A 118 -2.51 10.13 9.08
CA SER A 118 -3.94 10.10 8.79
C SER A 118 -4.51 8.68 8.61
N ILE A 119 -3.73 7.76 8.04
CA ILE A 119 -4.10 6.34 7.93
C ILE A 119 -4.09 5.67 9.31
N SER A 120 -3.13 6.04 10.18
CA SER A 120 -3.02 5.47 11.53
C SER A 120 -4.27 5.79 12.38
N THR A 121 -4.85 6.99 12.21
CA THR A 121 -6.03 7.45 12.97
C THR A 121 -7.38 7.00 12.40
N LEU A 122 -7.39 6.39 11.21
CA LEU A 122 -8.60 5.87 10.58
C LEU A 122 -9.35 4.89 11.51
N ASN A 123 -10.66 5.08 11.72
CA ASN A 123 -11.43 4.30 12.70
C ASN A 123 -11.96 2.96 12.15
N PHE A 124 -11.06 2.18 11.55
CA PHE A 124 -11.34 0.83 11.05
C PHE A 124 -10.25 -0.14 11.53
N PRO A 125 -10.56 -1.42 11.78
CA PRO A 125 -9.53 -2.45 11.90
C PRO A 125 -8.66 -2.42 10.65
N LYS A 126 -7.33 -2.41 10.82
CA LYS A 126 -6.42 -2.25 9.69
C LYS A 126 -5.11 -3.01 9.82
N ALA A 127 -4.54 -3.36 8.67
CA ALA A 127 -3.17 -3.85 8.54
C ALA A 127 -2.49 -3.14 7.36
N ALA A 128 -1.21 -2.84 7.51
CA ALA A 128 -0.44 -2.07 6.55
C ALA A 128 0.97 -2.65 6.41
N ILE A 129 1.54 -2.55 5.21
CA ILE A 129 2.96 -2.77 4.98
C ILE A 129 3.56 -1.53 4.31
N LEU A 130 4.83 -1.23 4.59
CA LEU A 130 5.54 -0.12 3.96
C LEU A 130 6.02 -0.56 2.58
N GLY A 131 5.85 0.30 1.59
CA GLY A 131 6.35 0.11 0.24
C GLY A 131 7.75 0.67 0.03
N ASN A 132 8.29 0.49 -1.18
CA ASN A 132 9.65 0.96 -1.46
C ASN A 132 9.74 2.48 -1.39
N HIS A 133 8.72 3.23 -1.82
CA HIS A 133 8.70 4.69 -1.70
C HIS A 133 8.63 5.15 -0.24
N ASP A 134 8.11 4.33 0.67
CA ASP A 134 8.07 4.64 2.10
C ASP A 134 9.41 4.42 2.81
N CYS A 135 10.36 3.76 2.15
CA CYS A 135 11.61 3.33 2.75
C CYS A 135 12.83 3.91 2.02
N TRP A 136 12.84 3.82 0.69
CA TRP A 136 14.01 4.06 -0.15
C TRP A 136 13.68 5.15 -1.17
N PHE A 137 14.56 6.15 -1.28
CA PHE A 137 14.48 7.10 -2.39
C PHE A 137 15.26 6.52 -3.58
N PRO A 138 14.77 6.69 -4.81
CA PRO A 138 15.61 6.60 -5.99
C PRO A 138 16.82 7.53 -5.80
N SER A 139 18.02 7.02 -6.09
CA SER A 139 19.23 7.85 -5.97
C SER A 139 19.12 9.05 -6.92
N GLY A 140 19.11 10.27 -6.39
CA GLY A 140 19.08 11.51 -7.17
C GLY A 140 17.72 12.22 -7.28
N SER A 141 16.63 11.66 -6.73
CA SER A 141 15.39 12.42 -6.55
C SER A 141 15.56 13.42 -5.39
N PRO A 142 15.10 14.68 -5.50
CA PRO A 142 15.04 15.57 -4.36
C PRO A 142 14.28 14.86 -3.23
N GLU A 143 14.91 14.76 -2.05
CA GLU A 143 14.20 14.32 -0.84
C GLU A 143 12.98 15.23 -0.72
N HIS A 144 11.78 14.69 -0.96
CA HIS A 144 10.58 15.51 -0.92
C HIS A 144 10.48 16.15 0.47
N THR A 145 10.36 17.47 0.44
CA THR A 145 10.53 18.41 1.55
C THR A 145 9.55 18.21 2.72
N ARG A 146 8.55 17.34 2.59
CA ARG A 146 7.63 17.02 3.69
C ARG A 146 8.30 16.23 4.82
N SER A 147 9.34 15.45 4.51
CA SER A 147 10.10 14.68 5.52
C SER A 147 11.37 15.38 6.00
N CYS A 148 11.82 16.44 5.33
CA CYS A 148 13.13 17.07 5.57
C CYS A 148 13.20 17.89 6.87
N ASN A 149 12.09 18.06 7.59
CA ASN A 149 12.01 18.80 8.85
C ASN A 149 11.87 17.89 10.09
N LEU A 150 11.99 16.57 9.92
CA LEU A 150 11.88 15.64 11.04
C LEU A 150 13.23 15.49 11.77
N GLU A 151 13.22 15.58 13.10
CA GLU A 151 14.38 15.30 13.94
C GLU A 151 14.74 13.80 13.97
N ARG A 152 13.81 12.94 13.54
CA ARG A 152 13.93 11.48 13.55
C ARG A 152 13.83 10.92 12.12
N ASP A 153 14.43 9.75 11.91
CA ASP A 153 14.39 9.04 10.63
C ASP A 153 12.92 8.80 10.19
N PRO A 154 12.49 9.29 9.01
CA PRO A 154 11.08 9.20 8.59
C PRO A 154 10.55 7.77 8.51
N ILE A 155 11.41 6.78 8.26
CA ILE A 155 11.01 5.36 8.26
C ILE A 155 10.59 4.95 9.68
N GLN A 156 11.35 5.37 10.69
CA GLN A 156 11.03 5.07 12.09
C GLN A 156 9.77 5.79 12.54
N VAL A 157 9.56 7.04 12.10
CA VAL A 157 8.32 7.79 12.41
C VAL A 157 7.09 7.08 11.85
N GLN A 158 7.12 6.62 10.59
CA GLN A 158 6.02 5.86 10.00
C GLN A 158 5.76 4.55 10.74
N LEU A 159 6.82 3.83 11.14
CA LEU A 159 6.69 2.61 11.94
C LEU A 159 6.04 2.86 13.29
N ASP A 160 6.42 3.96 13.97
CA ASP A 160 5.84 4.33 15.26
C ASP A 160 4.36 4.73 15.11
N LEU A 161 4.00 5.47 14.06
CA LEU A 161 2.62 5.86 13.76
C LEU A 161 1.73 4.66 13.47
N LEU A 162 2.19 3.72 12.62
CA LEU A 162 1.42 2.51 12.30
C LEU A 162 1.34 1.53 13.48
N GLY A 163 2.36 1.51 14.33
CA GLY A 163 2.44 0.64 15.51
C GLY A 163 2.17 -0.83 15.16
N ASN A 164 1.20 -1.43 15.84
CA ASN A 164 0.81 -2.84 15.62
C ASN A 164 0.15 -3.09 14.26
N SER A 165 -0.33 -2.06 13.58
CA SER A 165 -0.95 -2.19 12.25
C SER A 165 0.10 -2.51 11.17
N HIS A 166 1.38 -2.20 11.40
CA HIS A 166 2.44 -2.56 10.46
C HIS A 166 2.80 -4.04 10.56
N VAL A 167 2.47 -4.81 9.53
CA VAL A 167 2.62 -6.28 9.53
C VAL A 167 3.93 -6.80 8.96
N GLY A 168 4.84 -5.94 8.50
CA GLY A 168 6.12 -6.34 7.92
C GLY A 168 6.90 -7.38 8.73
N TYR A 169 7.11 -8.58 8.18
CA TYR A 169 7.69 -9.74 8.88
C TYR A 169 6.99 -10.16 10.18
N LYS A 170 5.78 -9.67 10.42
CA LYS A 170 4.97 -9.87 11.61
C LYS A 170 3.62 -10.47 11.22
N ARG A 171 2.85 -10.84 12.24
CA ARG A 171 1.47 -11.27 12.12
C ARG A 171 0.58 -10.34 12.95
N LEU A 172 -0.58 -10.01 12.43
CA LEU A 172 -1.68 -9.39 13.16
C LEU A 172 -2.91 -10.30 13.06
N ASP A 173 -3.44 -10.70 14.20
CA ASP A 173 -4.63 -11.56 14.29
C ASP A 173 -5.87 -10.70 14.53
N PHE A 174 -6.96 -11.04 13.85
CA PHE A 174 -8.30 -10.50 14.05
C PHE A 174 -9.22 -11.64 14.49
N PRO A 175 -9.22 -12.01 15.79
CA PRO A 175 -9.94 -13.19 16.28
C PRO A 175 -11.43 -13.19 15.93
N GLN A 176 -12.06 -12.02 15.93
CA GLN A 176 -13.50 -11.90 15.71
C GLN A 176 -13.88 -12.16 14.24
N LEU A 177 -12.92 -11.98 13.33
CA LEU A 177 -13.07 -12.29 11.92
C LEU A 177 -12.48 -13.67 11.57
N LYS A 178 -11.79 -14.32 12.52
CA LYS A 178 -10.94 -15.49 12.28
C LYS A 178 -9.96 -15.29 11.12
N ILE A 179 -9.31 -14.13 11.08
CA ILE A 179 -8.30 -13.78 10.06
C ILE A 179 -6.95 -13.57 10.72
N SER A 180 -5.89 -14.07 10.09
CA SER A 180 -4.51 -13.70 10.40
C SER A 180 -3.88 -13.05 9.18
N VAL A 181 -3.44 -11.80 9.32
CA VAL A 181 -2.69 -11.06 8.30
C VAL A 181 -1.20 -11.17 8.60
N VAL A 182 -0.42 -11.64 7.64
CA VAL A 182 1.05 -11.77 7.77
C VAL A 182 1.73 -10.94 6.71
N GLY A 183 2.65 -10.08 7.13
CA GLY A 183 3.38 -9.23 6.20
C GLY A 183 4.53 -9.93 5.50
N GLY A 184 4.70 -9.64 4.22
CA GLY A 184 5.90 -9.92 3.45
C GLY A 184 7.08 -9.02 3.84
N ARG A 185 8.01 -8.82 2.90
CA ARG A 185 9.16 -7.92 3.07
C ARG A 185 8.75 -6.45 2.94
N PRO A 186 8.94 -5.62 3.98
CA PRO A 186 8.72 -4.18 3.88
C PRO A 186 9.73 -3.51 2.95
N GLY A 187 9.29 -2.46 2.26
CA GLY A 187 10.13 -1.70 1.35
C GLY A 187 10.54 -2.49 0.11
N SER A 188 9.78 -3.50 -0.31
CA SER A 188 10.21 -4.31 -1.44
C SER A 188 10.02 -3.60 -2.78
N TRP A 189 11.10 -3.25 -3.48
CA TRP A 189 11.04 -2.78 -4.87
C TRP A 189 11.09 -3.94 -5.90
N GLY A 190 10.91 -5.18 -5.47
CA GLY A 190 11.01 -6.35 -6.34
C GLY A 190 12.40 -6.85 -6.76
N GLY A 191 12.39 -7.93 -7.54
CA GLY A 191 13.58 -8.53 -8.12
C GLY A 191 14.52 -9.26 -7.12
N LEU A 192 15.80 -9.31 -7.47
CA LEU A 192 16.77 -10.24 -6.85
C LEU A 192 17.45 -9.71 -5.59
N HIS A 193 17.37 -8.40 -5.32
CA HIS A 193 18.19 -7.75 -4.31
C HIS A 193 17.35 -7.12 -3.20
N MET A 194 17.82 -7.31 -1.97
CA MET A 194 17.30 -6.63 -0.78
C MET A 194 18.10 -5.36 -0.53
N HIS A 195 17.42 -4.28 -0.14
CA HIS A 195 18.09 -3.02 0.21
C HIS A 195 18.95 -3.19 1.48
N ASN A 196 20.14 -2.59 1.50
CA ASN A 196 21.12 -2.78 2.59
C ASN A 196 20.64 -2.31 3.97
N LYS A 197 19.69 -1.35 4.02
CA LYS A 197 19.08 -0.87 5.27
C LYS A 197 17.93 -1.75 5.76
N THR A 198 17.49 -2.77 5.03
CA THR A 198 16.40 -3.66 5.47
C THR A 198 16.69 -4.27 6.84
N LYS A 199 17.93 -4.70 7.08
CA LYS A 199 18.36 -5.23 8.39
C LYS A 199 18.18 -4.21 9.52
N ARG A 200 18.55 -2.95 9.29
CA ARG A 200 18.51 -1.88 10.31
C ARG A 200 17.09 -1.63 10.83
N PHE A 201 16.10 -1.60 9.93
CA PHE A 201 14.72 -1.24 10.29
C PHE A 201 13.82 -2.46 10.54
N PHE A 202 14.07 -3.57 9.85
CA PHE A 202 13.15 -4.71 9.82
C PHE A 202 13.79 -6.04 10.26
N GLY A 203 15.12 -6.08 10.45
CA GLY A 203 15.83 -7.22 11.04
C GLY A 203 16.30 -8.31 10.05
N ALA A 204 15.77 -8.37 8.82
CA ALA A 204 16.22 -9.36 7.83
C ALA A 204 17.56 -8.95 7.16
N SER A 205 18.55 -9.85 7.15
CA SER A 205 19.87 -9.57 6.55
C SER A 205 20.02 -10.06 5.11
N ASN A 206 19.17 -10.98 4.66
CA ASN A 206 19.21 -11.57 3.32
C ASN A 206 17.84 -12.20 2.96
N MET A 207 17.69 -12.64 1.71
CA MET A 207 16.44 -13.21 1.19
C MET A 207 15.99 -14.48 1.92
N ASP A 208 16.92 -15.33 2.38
CA ASP A 208 16.57 -16.55 3.10
C ASP A 208 16.02 -16.22 4.49
N GLN A 209 16.68 -15.32 5.24
CA GLN A 209 16.14 -14.80 6.50
C GLN A 209 14.80 -14.10 6.34
N SER A 210 14.61 -13.36 5.24
CA SER A 210 13.31 -12.77 4.91
C SER A 210 12.24 -13.85 4.75
N SER A 211 12.52 -14.88 3.94
CA SER A 211 11.63 -16.02 3.73
C SER A 211 11.28 -16.72 5.05
N ASP A 212 12.27 -16.94 5.92
CA ASP A 212 12.09 -17.60 7.22
C ASP A 212 11.25 -16.76 8.20
N LEU A 213 11.40 -15.44 8.20
CA LEU A 213 10.59 -14.55 9.02
C LEU A 213 9.12 -14.58 8.58
N ILE A 214 8.87 -14.48 7.28
CA ILE A 214 7.51 -14.56 6.70
C ILE A 214 6.89 -15.92 7.01
N SER A 215 7.61 -17.02 6.75
CA SER A 215 7.08 -18.36 6.97
C SER A 215 6.85 -18.65 8.45
N LYS A 216 7.73 -18.20 9.35
CA LYS A 216 7.54 -18.33 10.81
C LYS A 216 6.31 -17.57 11.29
N ALA A 217 6.10 -16.34 10.82
CA ALA A 217 4.93 -15.55 11.19
C ALA A 217 3.62 -16.23 10.73
N ALA A 218 3.60 -16.72 9.48
CA ALA A 218 2.48 -17.46 8.90
C ALA A 218 2.18 -18.79 9.60
N LEU A 219 3.20 -19.57 9.91
CA LEU A 219 3.02 -20.85 10.59
C LEU A 219 2.65 -20.70 12.07
N GLY A 220 2.92 -19.55 12.68
CA GLY A 220 2.46 -19.27 14.03
C GLY A 220 0.96 -18.93 14.12
N ALA A 221 0.30 -18.62 12.99
CA ALA A 221 -1.11 -18.20 12.99
C ALA A 221 -2.01 -19.31 13.54
N PRO A 222 -3.13 -19.00 14.22
CA PRO A 222 -4.13 -20.01 14.61
C PRO A 222 -4.54 -20.87 13.42
N GLU A 223 -4.71 -22.18 13.62
CA GLU A 223 -4.94 -23.14 12.52
C GLU A 223 -6.27 -22.90 11.81
N ASP A 224 -7.30 -22.50 12.55
CA ASP A 224 -8.65 -22.23 12.05
C ASP A 224 -8.82 -20.84 11.43
N ASN A 225 -7.80 -19.98 11.54
CA ASN A 225 -7.83 -18.67 10.90
C ASN A 225 -7.62 -18.76 9.38
N PHE A 226 -8.35 -17.91 8.66
CA PHE A 226 -8.03 -17.56 7.27
C PHE A 226 -6.68 -16.82 7.23
N LEU A 227 -5.70 -17.44 6.57
CA LEU A 227 -4.34 -16.89 6.47
C LEU A 227 -4.22 -16.01 5.21
N LEU A 228 -4.04 -14.71 5.42
CA LEU A 228 -3.81 -13.72 4.38
C LEU A 228 -2.37 -13.24 4.44
N LEU A 229 -1.65 -13.29 3.31
CA LEU A 229 -0.35 -12.63 3.19
C LEU A 229 -0.51 -11.25 2.58
N LEU A 230 0.06 -10.23 3.20
CA LEU A 230 0.08 -8.85 2.72
C LEU A 230 1.52 -8.43 2.41
N ALA A 231 1.83 -8.16 1.16
CA ALA A 231 3.17 -7.73 0.74
C ALA A 231 3.09 -6.41 -0.02
N HIS A 232 4.23 -5.74 -0.20
CA HIS A 232 4.25 -4.61 -1.11
C HIS A 232 4.41 -5.07 -2.56
N ASN A 233 5.23 -6.09 -2.84
CA ASN A 233 5.37 -6.71 -4.16
C ASN A 233 4.96 -8.19 -4.14
N GLY A 234 4.51 -8.70 -5.29
CA GLY A 234 4.09 -10.10 -5.44
C GLY A 234 5.25 -11.07 -5.54
N PRO A 235 5.01 -12.40 -5.43
CA PRO A 235 6.08 -13.39 -5.47
C PRO A 235 6.61 -13.63 -6.89
N THR A 236 7.88 -14.01 -7.00
CA THR A 236 8.41 -14.56 -8.27
C THR A 236 7.64 -15.80 -8.72
N GLY A 237 7.70 -16.10 -10.02
CA GLY A 237 6.97 -17.17 -10.70
C GLY A 237 5.70 -16.69 -11.39
N LEU A 238 5.36 -15.40 -11.30
CA LEU A 238 4.13 -14.79 -11.79
C LEU A 238 4.39 -13.59 -12.72
N GLY A 239 5.59 -13.47 -13.29
CA GLY A 239 6.00 -12.31 -14.09
C GLY A 239 6.64 -12.65 -15.44
N SER A 240 6.23 -13.72 -16.11
CA SER A 240 6.89 -14.17 -17.35
C SER A 240 6.80 -13.15 -18.49
N LYS A 241 5.64 -12.53 -18.68
CA LYS A 241 5.34 -11.50 -19.67
C LYS A 241 5.26 -10.12 -19.02
N TYR A 242 5.44 -9.07 -19.80
CA TYR A 242 5.43 -7.69 -19.31
C TYR A 242 4.12 -7.28 -18.60
N ASN A 243 2.97 -7.82 -19.04
CA ASN A 243 1.66 -7.55 -18.45
C ASN A 243 1.19 -8.62 -17.44
N ASP A 244 2.05 -9.58 -17.09
CA ASP A 244 1.75 -10.50 -16.00
C ASP A 244 1.73 -9.73 -14.66
N ILE A 245 1.09 -10.30 -13.64
CA ILE A 245 0.85 -9.65 -12.35
C ILE A 245 2.14 -9.17 -11.66
N CYS A 246 3.28 -9.84 -11.90
CA CYS A 246 4.62 -9.46 -11.43
C CYS A 246 5.62 -9.19 -12.59
N GLY A 247 5.13 -8.89 -13.79
CA GLY A 247 5.94 -8.74 -14.99
C GLY A 247 6.58 -7.37 -15.16
N LYS A 248 7.85 -7.31 -15.59
CA LYS A 248 8.54 -6.04 -15.94
C LYS A 248 7.96 -5.44 -17.20
N ASP A 249 7.42 -4.25 -17.12
CA ASP A 249 6.82 -3.50 -18.22
C ASP A 249 7.67 -2.33 -18.72
N TRP A 250 8.78 -2.01 -18.06
CA TRP A 250 9.80 -1.06 -18.52
C TRP A 250 10.91 -1.72 -19.37
N ASP A 251 10.78 -3.00 -19.69
CA ASP A 251 11.67 -3.73 -20.60
C ASP A 251 10.81 -4.57 -21.54
N LEU A 252 10.91 -4.35 -22.85
CA LEU A 252 10.12 -5.08 -23.86
C LEU A 252 10.36 -6.60 -23.84
N ARG A 253 11.48 -7.06 -23.27
CA ARG A 253 11.76 -8.48 -23.07
C ARG A 253 10.91 -9.09 -21.96
N GLY A 254 10.25 -8.26 -21.15
CA GLY A 254 9.50 -8.66 -19.98
C GLY A 254 10.39 -9.25 -18.89
N GLY A 255 9.85 -10.23 -18.18
CA GLY A 255 10.56 -10.99 -17.17
C GLY A 255 10.09 -10.65 -15.76
N ASP A 256 10.46 -11.54 -14.84
CA ASP A 256 9.86 -11.57 -13.52
C ASP A 256 10.48 -10.51 -12.59
N HIS A 257 9.63 -9.68 -11.99
CA HIS A 257 10.00 -8.70 -10.99
C HIS A 257 9.50 -9.01 -9.57
N GLY A 258 8.92 -10.19 -9.37
CA GLY A 258 8.43 -10.60 -8.07
C GLY A 258 9.53 -10.80 -7.03
N ASP A 259 9.08 -11.08 -5.81
CA ASP A 259 9.88 -11.33 -4.62
C ASP A 259 10.18 -12.82 -4.47
N ARG A 260 11.47 -13.19 -4.50
CA ARG A 260 11.91 -14.58 -4.35
C ARG A 260 11.69 -15.10 -2.93
N ASP A 261 11.95 -14.25 -1.94
CA ASP A 261 11.73 -14.53 -0.53
C ASP A 261 10.26 -14.79 -0.22
N LEU A 262 9.33 -14.00 -0.78
CA LEU A 262 7.90 -14.25 -0.65
C LEU A 262 7.47 -15.58 -1.30
N ARG A 263 7.94 -15.87 -2.52
CA ARG A 263 7.68 -17.16 -3.18
C ARG A 263 8.14 -18.34 -2.32
N ASN A 264 9.37 -18.24 -1.80
CA ASN A 264 9.95 -19.29 -0.96
C ASN A 264 9.15 -19.47 0.34
N ALA A 265 8.77 -18.38 1.01
CA ALA A 265 7.96 -18.44 2.22
C ALA A 265 6.60 -19.10 1.98
N ILE A 266 5.90 -18.71 0.89
CA ILE A 266 4.63 -19.31 0.48
C ILE A 266 4.80 -20.82 0.27
N SER A 267 5.85 -21.25 -0.43
CA SER A 267 6.14 -22.67 -0.64
C SER A 267 6.39 -23.42 0.69
N GLN A 268 7.10 -22.81 1.64
CA GLN A 268 7.32 -23.41 2.97
C GLN A 268 6.01 -23.54 3.77
N VAL A 269 5.17 -22.50 3.77
CA VAL A 269 3.90 -22.48 4.50
C VAL A 269 2.92 -23.50 3.94
N LYS A 270 2.83 -23.61 2.61
CA LYS A 270 1.94 -24.54 1.90
C LYS A 270 2.20 -26.02 2.20
N LYS A 271 3.39 -26.37 2.71
CA LYS A 271 3.69 -27.73 3.19
C LYS A 271 2.92 -28.11 4.46
N LYS A 272 2.38 -27.13 5.19
CA LYS A 272 1.74 -27.33 6.50
C LYS A 272 0.30 -26.83 6.56
N ARG A 273 -0.04 -25.75 5.84
CA ARG A 273 -1.41 -25.20 5.81
C ARG A 273 -1.69 -24.45 4.51
N LYS A 274 -2.97 -24.18 4.24
CA LYS A 274 -3.41 -23.41 3.06
C LYS A 274 -3.01 -21.93 3.17
N VAL A 275 -2.73 -21.32 2.02
CA VAL A 275 -2.52 -19.87 1.85
C VAL A 275 -3.56 -19.37 0.83
N PRO A 276 -4.81 -19.13 1.25
CA PRO A 276 -5.91 -18.84 0.33
C PRO A 276 -5.75 -17.52 -0.43
N LEU A 277 -5.13 -16.50 0.18
CA LEU A 277 -5.02 -15.17 -0.42
C LEU A 277 -3.65 -14.53 -0.14
N VAL A 278 -3.02 -14.02 -1.20
CA VAL A 278 -1.81 -13.21 -1.17
C VAL A 278 -2.13 -11.87 -1.83
N VAL A 279 -2.15 -10.80 -1.05
CA VAL A 279 -2.43 -9.43 -1.49
C VAL A 279 -1.13 -8.65 -1.58
N PHE A 280 -0.94 -7.91 -2.67
CA PHE A 280 0.21 -7.03 -2.84
C PHE A 280 -0.08 -5.83 -3.74
N GLY A 281 0.90 -4.95 -3.88
CA GLY A 281 0.87 -3.75 -4.71
C GLY A 281 2.08 -3.66 -5.65
N HIS A 282 2.71 -2.48 -5.71
CA HIS A 282 3.95 -2.15 -6.43
C HIS A 282 3.85 -2.18 -7.97
N MET A 283 3.41 -3.30 -8.52
CA MET A 283 3.33 -3.49 -9.97
C MET A 283 2.04 -2.84 -10.49
N HIS A 284 2.08 -1.55 -10.83
CA HIS A 284 0.87 -0.78 -11.16
C HIS A 284 0.03 -1.39 -12.29
N LYS A 285 -1.30 -1.20 -12.22
CA LYS A 285 -2.27 -1.69 -13.21
C LYS A 285 -2.03 -1.14 -14.61
N GLY A 286 -1.83 0.17 -14.75
CA GLY A 286 -1.44 0.78 -16.02
C GLY A 286 0.02 0.43 -16.34
N LEU A 287 0.28 -0.09 -17.55
CA LEU A 287 1.63 -0.46 -17.94
C LEU A 287 2.45 0.77 -18.37
N GLN A 288 3.75 0.77 -18.06
CA GLN A 288 4.69 1.85 -18.39
C GLN A 288 4.73 2.20 -19.89
N PHE A 289 4.56 1.20 -20.77
CA PHE A 289 4.51 1.40 -22.21
C PHE A 289 3.15 0.98 -22.77
N GLY A 290 2.45 1.93 -23.40
CA GLY A 290 1.20 1.70 -24.11
C GLY A 290 -0.06 2.02 -23.29
N VAL A 291 -1.21 1.58 -23.81
CA VAL A 291 -2.55 1.81 -23.21
C VAL A 291 -3.15 0.53 -22.62
N SER A 292 -2.33 -0.50 -22.41
CA SER A 292 -2.78 -1.79 -21.89
C SER A 292 -2.66 -1.88 -20.37
N GLU A 293 -3.42 -2.82 -19.79
CA GLU A 293 -3.43 -3.06 -18.35
C GLU A 293 -2.74 -4.39 -17.98
N ARG A 294 -2.25 -4.43 -16.75
CA ARG A 294 -1.70 -5.59 -16.09
C ARG A 294 -2.80 -6.57 -15.68
N ASN A 295 -2.49 -7.86 -15.72
CA ASN A 295 -3.32 -8.86 -15.05
C ASN A 295 -3.25 -8.65 -13.53
N MET A 296 -4.34 -8.21 -12.90
CA MET A 296 -4.36 -7.90 -11.46
C MET A 296 -4.67 -9.10 -10.56
N ILE A 297 -5.03 -10.25 -11.14
CA ILE A 297 -5.35 -11.46 -10.39
C ILE A 297 -4.83 -12.72 -11.08
N VAL A 298 -4.29 -13.64 -10.28
CA VAL A 298 -3.91 -15.00 -10.71
C VAL A 298 -4.43 -16.00 -9.68
N VAL A 299 -5.03 -17.09 -10.16
CA VAL A 299 -5.45 -18.22 -9.32
C VAL A 299 -4.51 -19.38 -9.61
N GLY A 300 -3.77 -19.83 -8.59
CA GLY A 300 -2.88 -20.99 -8.70
C GLY A 300 -3.65 -22.30 -8.79
N GLU A 301 -2.98 -23.37 -9.24
CA GLU A 301 -3.56 -24.72 -9.30
C GLU A 301 -4.02 -25.23 -7.92
N ASP A 302 -3.34 -24.77 -6.86
CA ASP A 302 -3.68 -25.06 -5.46
C ASP A 302 -4.80 -24.17 -4.89
N LYS A 303 -5.47 -23.39 -5.75
CA LYS A 303 -6.54 -22.44 -5.43
C LYS A 303 -6.10 -21.24 -4.59
N SER A 304 -4.80 -21.02 -4.41
CA SER A 304 -4.31 -19.76 -3.83
C SER A 304 -4.57 -18.63 -4.81
N VAL A 305 -5.13 -17.53 -4.31
CA VAL A 305 -5.36 -16.33 -5.11
C VAL A 305 -4.26 -15.31 -4.85
N TYR A 306 -3.63 -14.85 -5.91
CA TYR A 306 -2.66 -13.77 -5.91
C TYR A 306 -3.35 -12.53 -6.47
N LEU A 307 -3.45 -11.50 -5.63
CA LEU A 307 -4.18 -10.28 -5.92
C LEU A 307 -3.23 -9.09 -5.83
N ASN A 308 -3.12 -8.36 -6.93
CA ASN A 308 -2.46 -7.08 -6.97
C ASN A 308 -3.54 -5.98 -6.88
N ALA A 309 -3.38 -5.06 -5.94
CA ALA A 309 -4.31 -3.96 -5.71
C ALA A 309 -3.76 -2.58 -6.14
N ALA A 310 -2.57 -2.53 -6.77
CA ALA A 310 -1.91 -1.29 -7.18
C ALA A 310 -2.57 -0.62 -8.39
N VAL A 311 -3.68 0.08 -8.16
CA VAL A 311 -4.36 0.90 -9.17
C VAL A 311 -3.91 2.34 -9.02
N VAL A 312 -3.02 2.80 -9.92
CA VAL A 312 -2.46 4.15 -9.91
C VAL A 312 -2.72 4.82 -11.28
N PRO A 313 -3.30 6.04 -11.32
CA PRO A 313 -3.78 6.82 -10.18
C PRO A 313 -5.03 6.22 -9.52
N ARG A 314 -5.10 6.24 -8.18
CA ARG A 314 -6.27 5.75 -7.41
C ARG A 314 -7.43 6.75 -7.27
N ILE A 315 -7.22 7.97 -7.75
CA ILE A 315 -8.22 9.05 -7.77
C ILE A 315 -8.52 9.40 -9.22
N ARG A 316 -9.81 9.38 -9.60
CA ARG A 316 -10.29 9.97 -10.86
C ARG A 316 -11.08 11.23 -10.56
N LYS A 317 -10.93 12.27 -11.37
CA LYS A 317 -11.84 13.44 -11.32
C LYS A 317 -13.12 13.06 -12.04
N VAL A 318 -14.28 13.37 -11.44
CA VAL A 318 -15.55 13.25 -12.15
C VAL A 318 -15.70 14.53 -12.97
N SER A 319 -15.56 14.45 -14.30
CA SER A 319 -15.89 15.59 -15.16
C SER A 319 -17.39 15.86 -15.07
N SER A 320 -17.78 17.08 -14.69
CA SER A 320 -19.13 17.55 -14.99
C SER A 320 -19.30 17.50 -16.50
N SER A 321 -20.37 16.85 -16.96
CA SER A 321 -20.71 16.79 -18.38
C SER A 321 -21.00 18.21 -18.89
N ASN A 322 -19.97 18.91 -19.38
CA ASN A 322 -19.97 20.05 -20.31
C ASN A 322 -18.60 20.78 -20.32
N ALA A 323 -17.51 20.05 -20.56
CA ALA A 323 -16.27 20.68 -21.00
C ALA A 323 -15.52 19.71 -21.92
N ASP A 324 -15.26 20.23 -23.12
CA ASP A 324 -14.49 19.76 -24.27
C ASP A 324 -13.50 18.60 -24.08
N GLU A 325 -13.39 17.80 -25.16
CA GLU A 325 -12.36 16.80 -25.43
C GLU A 325 -11.13 16.91 -24.50
N VAL A 326 -11.04 15.98 -23.56
CA VAL A 326 -9.78 15.75 -22.84
C VAL A 326 -8.75 15.35 -23.88
N SER A 327 -7.85 16.27 -24.22
CA SER A 327 -6.80 16.03 -25.20
C SER A 327 -5.94 14.84 -24.76
N LEU A 328 -5.51 14.04 -25.74
CA LEU A 328 -4.61 12.90 -25.55
C LEU A 328 -3.35 13.25 -24.72
N GLU A 329 -2.97 14.53 -24.69
CA GLU A 329 -1.85 15.05 -23.89
C GLU A 329 -2.06 14.88 -22.38
N THR A 330 -3.30 14.92 -21.86
CA THR A 330 -3.58 14.74 -20.43
C THR A 330 -3.47 13.27 -20.01
N GLN A 331 -3.82 12.34 -20.90
CA GLN A 331 -3.59 10.91 -20.68
C GLN A 331 -2.10 10.55 -20.81
N LEU A 332 -1.39 11.17 -21.76
CA LEU A 332 0.04 10.92 -21.98
C LEU A 332 0.92 11.54 -20.87
N ALA A 333 0.55 12.70 -20.32
CA ALA A 333 1.23 13.31 -19.18
C ALA A 333 1.08 12.52 -17.88
N ASN A 334 0.01 11.72 -17.74
CA ASN A 334 -0.16 10.77 -16.63
C ASN A 334 0.55 9.43 -16.86
N SER A 335 0.90 9.09 -18.11
CA SER A 335 1.57 7.83 -18.47
C SER A 335 3.10 7.95 -18.50
N ASN A 336 3.61 9.17 -18.65
CA ASN A 336 5.03 9.46 -18.53
C ASN A 336 5.29 10.03 -17.14
N LEU A 337 6.38 9.53 -16.54
CA LEU A 337 7.21 10.17 -15.53
C LEU A 337 7.21 9.49 -14.15
N TYR A 338 8.41 9.03 -13.83
CA TYR A 338 9.15 9.25 -12.58
C TYR A 338 9.01 10.65 -11.93
N GLU A 339 7.99 11.43 -12.25
CA GLU A 339 7.69 12.73 -11.69
C GLU A 339 6.25 12.69 -11.16
N CYS A 340 6.15 12.17 -9.93
CA CYS A 340 5.17 12.61 -8.97
C CYS A 340 5.33 14.13 -8.75
N TYR A 341 4.85 14.95 -9.69
CA TYR A 341 4.68 16.38 -9.46
C TYR A 341 3.34 16.61 -8.79
N GLU A 342 3.43 17.12 -7.57
CA GLU A 342 2.47 17.99 -6.87
C GLU A 342 1.06 18.05 -7.50
N ALA A 343 0.30 16.96 -7.38
CA ALA A 343 -1.15 17.11 -7.42
C ALA A 343 -1.52 17.82 -6.11
N GLU A 344 -1.75 19.14 -6.19
CA GLU A 344 -2.41 19.88 -5.12
C GLU A 344 -3.64 19.08 -4.66
N PRO A 345 -3.86 18.91 -3.33
CA PRO A 345 -5.03 18.21 -2.84
C PRO A 345 -6.27 18.79 -3.50
N LEU A 346 -7.08 17.96 -4.16
CA LEU A 346 -8.34 18.43 -4.71
C LEU A 346 -9.15 19.01 -3.54
N PRO A 347 -9.71 20.23 -3.67
CA PRO A 347 -10.68 20.72 -2.71
C PRO A 347 -11.74 19.64 -2.50
N SER A 348 -12.10 19.37 -1.24
CA SER A 348 -13.10 18.36 -0.86
C SER A 348 -14.46 18.53 -1.55
N GLU A 349 -14.67 19.70 -2.18
CA GLU A 349 -15.84 20.13 -2.93
C GLU A 349 -15.91 19.53 -4.35
N ILE A 350 -14.79 19.08 -4.94
CA ILE A 350 -14.78 18.53 -6.30
C ILE A 350 -15.14 17.03 -6.25
N PRO A 351 -16.25 16.60 -6.89
CA PRO A 351 -16.60 15.20 -6.96
C PRO A 351 -15.47 14.38 -7.59
N SER A 352 -15.14 13.28 -6.94
CA SER A 352 -14.03 12.43 -7.36
C SER A 352 -14.33 10.96 -7.08
N GLU A 353 -13.68 10.07 -7.80
CA GLU A 353 -13.78 8.63 -7.55
C GLU A 353 -12.55 8.15 -6.78
N ARG A 354 -12.77 7.21 -5.87
CA ARG A 354 -11.75 6.53 -5.07
C ARG A 354 -11.72 5.06 -5.41
N ASN A 355 -10.55 4.54 -5.78
CA ASN A 355 -10.37 3.12 -6.02
C ASN A 355 -10.17 2.34 -4.72
N PHE A 356 -10.82 1.18 -4.65
CA PHE A 356 -10.58 0.13 -3.67
C PHE A 356 -10.66 -1.23 -4.36
N THR A 357 -10.02 -2.25 -3.79
CA THR A 357 -10.34 -3.64 -4.10
C THR A 357 -11.10 -4.27 -2.95
N LEU A 358 -12.30 -4.77 -3.21
CA LEU A 358 -13.14 -5.45 -2.23
C LEU A 358 -12.93 -6.97 -2.30
N VAL A 359 -12.75 -7.58 -1.14
CA VAL A 359 -12.71 -9.02 -0.96
C VAL A 359 -13.88 -9.43 -0.08
N GLU A 360 -14.73 -10.32 -0.57
CA GLU A 360 -15.87 -10.84 0.18
C GLU A 360 -15.64 -12.33 0.47
N MET A 361 -15.75 -12.67 1.75
CA MET A 361 -15.61 -14.01 2.27
C MET A 361 -16.90 -14.44 2.96
N GLU A 362 -17.17 -15.73 2.93
CA GLU A 362 -18.31 -16.34 3.60
C GLU A 362 -17.84 -17.65 4.21
N ASP A 363 -18.13 -17.84 5.50
CA ASP A 363 -17.74 -19.03 6.27
C ASP A 363 -16.22 -19.32 6.20
N GLY A 364 -15.39 -18.27 6.17
CA GLY A 364 -13.93 -18.40 6.10
C GLY A 364 -13.40 -18.80 4.71
N GLU A 365 -14.21 -18.71 3.66
CA GLU A 365 -13.80 -18.96 2.29
C GLU A 365 -13.93 -17.71 1.41
N LEU A 366 -12.98 -17.54 0.50
CA LEU A 366 -13.00 -16.48 -0.50
C LEU A 366 -14.12 -16.71 -1.52
N LYS A 367 -15.07 -15.76 -1.62
CA LYS A 367 -16.21 -15.86 -2.55
C LYS A 367 -16.10 -14.91 -3.73
N LYS A 368 -15.71 -13.66 -3.49
CA LYS A 368 -15.68 -12.62 -4.52
C LYS A 368 -14.53 -11.65 -4.31
N ILE A 369 -13.94 -11.21 -5.41
CA ILE A 369 -13.03 -10.07 -5.44
C ILE A 369 -13.50 -9.12 -6.53
N SER A 370 -13.62 -7.84 -6.21
CA SER A 370 -13.96 -6.78 -7.17
C SER A 370 -13.03 -5.59 -7.04
N GLU A 371 -12.66 -4.99 -8.17
CA GLU A 371 -12.19 -3.61 -8.21
C GLU A 371 -13.42 -2.68 -8.18
N VAL A 372 -13.44 -1.71 -7.27
CA VAL A 372 -14.54 -0.76 -7.13
C VAL A 372 -14.04 0.67 -7.17
N TRP A 373 -14.79 1.53 -7.86
CA TRP A 373 -14.62 2.97 -7.88
C TRP A 373 -15.80 3.62 -7.19
N ILE A 374 -15.53 4.32 -6.09
CA ILE A 374 -16.54 4.97 -5.27
C ILE A 374 -16.57 6.44 -5.61
N LYS A 375 -17.70 6.93 -6.13
CA LYS A 375 -17.95 8.35 -6.34
C LYS A 375 -18.21 8.99 -4.99
N VAL A 376 -17.44 10.03 -4.67
CA VAL A 376 -17.58 10.79 -3.44
C VAL A 376 -17.73 12.27 -3.80
N ASP A 377 -18.77 12.90 -3.26
CA ASP A 377 -18.97 14.35 -3.28
C ASP A 377 -18.91 14.90 -1.84
N GLU A 378 -19.27 16.17 -1.64
CA GLU A 378 -19.24 16.85 -0.34
C GLU A 378 -19.96 16.12 0.80
N SER A 379 -21.04 15.38 0.49
CA SER A 379 -21.97 14.86 1.51
C SER A 379 -22.27 13.37 1.39
N GLN A 380 -22.06 12.76 0.23
CA GLN A 380 -22.48 11.40 -0.07
C GLN A 380 -21.39 10.62 -0.81
N ALA A 381 -21.49 9.29 -0.69
CA ALA A 381 -20.70 8.34 -1.47
C ALA A 381 -21.64 7.35 -2.14
N SER A 382 -21.30 6.94 -3.36
CA SER A 382 -22.04 5.93 -4.13
C SER A 382 -21.08 5.07 -4.95
N ILE A 383 -21.51 3.85 -5.30
CA ILE A 383 -20.73 2.99 -6.20
C ILE A 383 -20.80 3.59 -7.60
N GLY A 384 -19.64 3.94 -8.16
CA GLY A 384 -19.50 4.44 -9.52
C GLY A 384 -19.32 3.32 -10.53
N GLU A 385 -18.31 2.49 -10.32
CA GLU A 385 -17.97 1.34 -11.16
C GLU A 385 -17.59 0.15 -10.26
N GLU A 386 -18.01 -1.06 -10.64
CA GLU A 386 -17.56 -2.31 -10.02
C GLU A 386 -17.20 -3.32 -11.11
N THR A 387 -15.97 -3.82 -11.08
CA THR A 387 -15.48 -4.87 -11.96
C THR A 387 -15.10 -6.09 -11.13
N GLN A 388 -15.83 -7.19 -11.31
CA GLN A 388 -15.54 -8.44 -10.63
C GLN A 388 -14.31 -9.13 -11.22
N LEU A 389 -13.32 -9.42 -10.37
CA LEU A 389 -12.06 -10.09 -10.71
C LEU A 389 -12.09 -11.60 -10.39
N TYR A 390 -12.87 -12.00 -9.37
CA TYR A 390 -12.98 -13.40 -8.91
C TYR A 390 -14.42 -13.77 -8.49
N PRO A 391 -14.90 -15.00 -8.79
CA PRO A 391 -14.30 -15.94 -9.73
C PRO A 391 -14.27 -15.34 -11.13
N ARG A 392 -13.25 -15.66 -11.94
CA ARG A 392 -13.21 -15.25 -13.33
C ARG A 392 -14.50 -15.76 -14.01
N ALA A 393 -15.25 -14.86 -14.63
CA ALA A 393 -16.39 -15.27 -15.46
C ALA A 393 -15.89 -16.32 -16.45
N ARG A 394 -16.60 -17.46 -16.56
CA ARG A 394 -16.29 -18.44 -17.59
C ARG A 394 -16.51 -17.74 -18.93
N THR A 395 -15.44 -17.55 -19.70
CA THR A 395 -15.55 -17.25 -21.13
C THR A 395 -16.21 -18.48 -21.75
N VAL A 396 -17.47 -18.35 -22.17
CA VAL A 396 -18.25 -19.41 -22.82
C VAL A 396 -17.73 -19.64 -24.22
#